data_AF-A0A9J7BUR2-F1
#
_entry.id   AF-A0A9J7BUR2-F1
#
_cell.length_a   1.000
_cell.length_b   1.000
_cell.length_c   1.000
_cell.angle_alpha   90.00
_cell.angle_beta   90.00
_cell.angle_gamma   90.00
#
_symmetry.space_group_name_H-M   'P 1'
#
loop_
_entity.id
_entity.type
_entity.pdbx_description
1 polymer ?
#
loop_
_entity_poly.entity_id
_entity_poly.type
_entity_poly.pdbx_seq_one_letter_code
_entity_poly.pdbx_strand_id
1 'polypeptide(L)'
;MPYKCFLIQPSKVWTVEVSLHGIAGCLKGYMGSHFFEAELFRGEQNEAEKFFALGTVSRQFDGVCRHCAEKRAGLVSTSGCVGSMWERSDTGETKRRIDEFPAGAMWFADWYKSDERKDAAGRHLYDWDWDNQFEPPLIVKTPGGDWNIDSRCSNCTMPADKTHRCWVRHGNVPEITVDKNGHTCAAGAGSILCGNYHGFLRNGYLTDGC
;
A
#
# COMPACT_ATOMS: atom_id res chain seq x y z
N MET A 1 -11.08 -4.69 23.19
CA MET A 1 -10.19 -5.88 23.31
C MET A 1 -8.94 -5.57 22.53
N PRO A 2 -7.72 -5.84 23.06
CA PRO A 2 -6.51 -5.43 22.38
C PRO A 2 -6.31 -6.21 21.05
N TYR A 3 -5.88 -5.52 20.00
CA TYR A 3 -5.57 -6.14 18.71
C TYR A 3 -4.09 -6.47 18.66
N LYS A 4 -3.76 -7.76 18.49
CA LYS A 4 -2.37 -8.19 18.30
C LYS A 4 -1.88 -7.73 16.93
N CYS A 5 -0.75 -7.04 16.91
CA CYS A 5 -0.11 -6.57 15.70
C CYS A 5 0.71 -7.68 15.03
N PHE A 6 0.85 -7.57 13.72
CA PHE A 6 1.62 -8.50 12.90
C PHE A 6 2.18 -7.76 11.68
N LEU A 7 3.37 -8.18 11.22
CA LEU A 7 4.02 -7.58 10.06
C LEU A 7 3.53 -8.23 8.77
N ILE A 8 3.12 -7.41 7.80
CA ILE A 8 2.92 -7.77 6.41
C ILE A 8 4.02 -7.18 5.54
N GLN A 9 4.37 -7.88 4.48
CA GLN A 9 5.42 -7.49 3.53
C GLN A 9 5.01 -7.86 2.10
N PRO A 10 5.61 -7.24 1.08
CA PRO A 10 5.43 -7.71 -0.29
C PRO A 10 5.80 -9.19 -0.39
N SER A 11 4.88 -10.00 -0.91
CA SER A 11 5.12 -11.42 -1.14
C SER A 11 6.08 -11.59 -2.32
N LYS A 12 6.76 -12.73 -2.35
CA LYS A 12 7.49 -13.19 -3.54
C LYS A 12 6.55 -13.61 -4.67
N VAL A 13 5.26 -13.77 -4.36
CA VAL A 13 4.20 -14.07 -5.32
C VAL A 13 3.66 -12.76 -5.88
N TRP A 14 3.62 -12.65 -7.20
CA TRP A 14 2.93 -11.58 -7.90
C TRP A 14 1.65 -12.11 -8.53
N THR A 15 0.75 -11.18 -8.82
CA THR A 15 -0.46 -11.42 -9.61
C THR A 15 -0.46 -10.51 -10.82
N VAL A 16 -0.68 -11.05 -12.00
CA VAL A 16 -1.10 -10.25 -13.16
C VAL A 16 -2.60 -10.31 -13.22
N GLU A 17 -3.24 -9.16 -13.38
CA GLU A 17 -4.62 -9.06 -13.80
C GLU A 17 -4.60 -8.56 -15.24
N VAL A 18 -5.08 -9.38 -16.18
CA VAL A 18 -5.25 -8.96 -17.58
C VAL A 18 -6.66 -8.47 -17.76
N SER A 19 -6.85 -7.19 -18.01
CA SER A 19 -8.14 -6.61 -18.41
C SER A 19 -8.23 -6.51 -19.93
N LEU A 20 -9.16 -7.23 -20.52
CA LEU A 20 -9.50 -7.12 -21.94
C LEU A 20 -10.48 -5.98 -22.12
N HIS A 21 -10.12 -5.00 -22.95
CA HIS A 21 -11.00 -3.90 -23.32
C HIS A 21 -11.36 -4.04 -24.80
N GLY A 22 -12.63 -4.30 -25.07
CA GLY A 22 -13.16 -4.32 -26.43
C GLY A 22 -13.79 -2.98 -26.80
N ILE A 23 -13.35 -2.37 -27.90
CA ILE A 23 -14.01 -1.18 -28.47
C ILE A 23 -14.72 -1.61 -29.76
N ALA A 24 -16.05 -1.48 -29.79
CA ALA A 24 -16.86 -1.68 -30.99
C ALA A 24 -17.45 -0.35 -31.44
N GLY A 25 -16.69 0.43 -32.22
CA GLY A 25 -17.17 1.69 -32.79
C GLY A 25 -17.91 1.50 -34.12
N CYS A 26 -19.02 2.23 -34.31
CA CYS A 26 -19.54 2.54 -35.64
C CYS A 26 -19.37 4.04 -35.92
N LEU A 27 -19.40 4.47 -37.19
CA LEU A 27 -19.23 5.89 -37.59
C LEU A 27 -20.26 6.86 -36.97
N LYS A 28 -21.28 6.35 -36.28
CA LYS A 28 -22.41 7.13 -35.72
C LYS A 28 -22.42 7.24 -34.19
N GLY A 29 -21.46 6.67 -33.46
CA GLY A 29 -21.41 6.83 -32.01
C GLY A 29 -20.57 5.80 -31.27
N TYR A 30 -20.16 6.19 -30.06
CA TYR A 30 -19.29 5.45 -29.15
C TYR A 30 -20.07 4.33 -28.43
N MET A 31 -19.55 3.10 -28.40
CA MET A 31 -20.01 2.05 -27.48
C MET A 31 -18.95 1.85 -26.39
N GLY A 32 -19.43 1.79 -25.14
CA GLY A 32 -18.59 1.72 -23.93
C GLY A 32 -17.69 0.50 -23.83
N SER A 33 -16.75 0.59 -22.89
CA SER A 33 -15.83 -0.49 -22.51
C SER A 33 -16.58 -1.63 -21.82
N HIS A 34 -16.29 -2.86 -22.24
CA HIS A 34 -16.71 -4.07 -21.55
C HIS A 34 -15.48 -4.71 -20.89
N PHE A 35 -15.62 -5.09 -19.62
CA PHE A 35 -14.66 -5.90 -18.87
C PHE A 35 -15.06 -7.37 -19.03
N PHE A 36 -14.13 -8.22 -19.46
CA PHE A 36 -14.47 -9.61 -19.82
C PHE A 36 -13.94 -10.65 -18.84
N GLU A 37 -12.70 -10.52 -18.36
CA GLU A 37 -12.07 -11.58 -17.53
C GLU A 37 -10.81 -11.03 -16.84
N ALA A 38 -10.46 -11.61 -15.70
CA ALA A 38 -9.20 -11.37 -14.98
C ALA A 38 -8.61 -12.72 -14.60
N GLU A 39 -7.53 -13.15 -15.26
CA GLU A 39 -6.80 -14.38 -14.90
C GLU A 39 -5.67 -14.05 -13.94
N LEU A 40 -5.58 -14.79 -12.83
CA LEU A 40 -4.56 -14.63 -11.80
C LEU A 40 -3.38 -15.56 -12.07
N PHE A 41 -2.28 -15.01 -12.59
CA PHE A 41 -1.01 -15.74 -12.71
C PHE A 41 -0.21 -15.63 -11.42
N ARG A 42 0.33 -16.76 -10.94
CA ARG A 42 1.25 -16.80 -9.79
C ARG A 42 2.61 -17.25 -10.30
N GLY A 43 3.63 -16.44 -10.08
CA GLY A 43 5.02 -16.76 -10.39
C GLY A 43 5.96 -16.29 -9.28
N GLU A 44 7.19 -16.76 -9.30
CA GLU A 44 8.27 -16.19 -8.49
C GLU A 44 8.73 -14.86 -9.11
N GLN A 45 9.22 -13.91 -8.32
CA GLN A 45 9.73 -12.64 -8.85
C GLN A 45 11.00 -12.88 -9.69
N ASN A 46 10.85 -13.06 -11.00
CA ASN A 46 11.89 -12.68 -11.97
C ASN A 46 11.37 -11.49 -12.81
N GLU A 47 12.22 -10.50 -13.06
CA GLU A 47 11.80 -9.28 -13.78
C GLU A 47 11.43 -9.56 -15.25
N ALA A 48 11.90 -10.68 -15.82
CA ALA A 48 11.62 -11.08 -17.18
C ALA A 48 10.15 -11.55 -17.39
N GLU A 49 9.54 -12.17 -16.38
CA GLU A 49 8.15 -12.69 -16.44
C GLU A 49 7.10 -11.58 -16.26
N LYS A 50 7.44 -10.48 -15.57
CA LYS A 50 6.53 -9.33 -15.40
C LYS A 50 6.07 -8.73 -16.73
N PHE A 51 6.93 -8.75 -17.75
CA PHE A 51 6.62 -8.24 -19.09
C PHE A 51 5.95 -9.29 -19.98
N PHE A 52 6.21 -10.58 -19.75
CA PHE A 52 5.72 -11.65 -20.63
C PHE A 52 4.20 -11.82 -20.57
N ALA A 53 3.58 -11.63 -19.40
CA ALA A 53 2.12 -11.79 -19.23
C ALA A 53 1.28 -10.70 -19.94
N LEU A 54 1.86 -9.55 -20.27
CA LEU A 54 1.16 -8.46 -20.95
C LEU A 54 1.14 -8.61 -22.48
N GLY A 55 2.09 -9.38 -23.03
CA GLY A 55 2.31 -9.47 -24.48
C GLY A 55 1.45 -10.51 -25.21
N THR A 56 0.75 -11.42 -24.52
CA THR A 56 0.26 -12.66 -25.15
C THR A 56 -1.27 -12.82 -25.26
N VAL A 57 -2.09 -11.92 -24.71
CA VAL A 57 -3.56 -12.11 -24.71
C VAL A 57 -4.28 -11.26 -25.78
N SER A 58 -3.82 -11.29 -27.03
CA SER A 58 -4.64 -10.75 -28.13
C SER A 58 -5.71 -11.78 -28.52
N ARG A 59 -6.95 -11.61 -28.03
CA ARG A 59 -8.11 -12.35 -28.55
C ARG A 59 -8.86 -11.47 -29.55
N GLN A 60 -9.14 -11.98 -30.74
CA GLN A 60 -10.16 -11.36 -31.61
C GLN A 60 -11.55 -11.72 -31.06
N PHE A 61 -12.45 -10.75 -30.99
CA PHE A 61 -13.87 -11.01 -30.73
C PHE A 61 -14.72 -10.52 -31.89
N ASP A 62 -15.73 -11.31 -32.20
CA ASP A 62 -16.79 -10.93 -33.14
C ASP A 62 -17.85 -10.13 -32.39
N GLY A 63 -17.81 -8.81 -32.52
CA GLY A 63 -18.83 -7.91 -31.98
C GLY A 63 -19.89 -7.57 -33.04
N VAL A 64 -21.17 -7.53 -32.63
CA VAL A 64 -22.26 -6.95 -33.43
C VAL A 64 -22.64 -5.60 -32.84
N CYS A 65 -22.58 -4.53 -33.63
CA CYS A 65 -23.01 -3.21 -33.18
C CYS A 65 -24.52 -3.22 -32.89
N ARG A 66 -24.95 -2.83 -31.68
CA ARG A 66 -26.39 -2.79 -31.33
C ARG A 66 -27.18 -1.73 -32.09
N HIS A 67 -26.51 -0.74 -32.67
CA HIS A 67 -27.16 0.36 -33.38
C HIS A 67 -27.30 0.09 -34.88
N CYS A 68 -26.27 -0.46 -35.54
CA CYS A 68 -26.30 -0.71 -36.99
C CYS A 68 -26.27 -2.19 -37.38
N ALA A 69 -26.21 -3.12 -36.42
CA ALA A 69 -26.13 -4.57 -36.63
C ALA A 69 -24.93 -5.05 -37.47
N GLU A 70 -23.97 -4.18 -37.80
CA GLU A 70 -22.75 -4.58 -38.49
C GLU A 70 -21.88 -5.46 -37.58
N LYS A 71 -21.42 -6.59 -38.13
CA LYS A 71 -20.34 -7.39 -37.56
C LYS A 71 -19.01 -6.70 -37.86
N ARG A 72 -18.23 -6.40 -36.84
CA ARG A 72 -16.85 -5.92 -37.01
C ARG A 72 -15.94 -6.69 -36.06
N ALA A 73 -14.76 -7.03 -36.55
CA ALA A 73 -13.67 -7.45 -35.68
C ALA A 73 -13.33 -6.27 -34.78
N GLY A 74 -13.57 -6.42 -33.48
CA GLY A 74 -13.17 -5.42 -32.50
C GLY A 74 -11.67 -5.48 -32.28
N LEU A 75 -11.04 -4.32 -32.08
CA LEU A 75 -9.71 -4.29 -31.48
C LEU A 75 -9.88 -4.55 -29.99
N VAL A 76 -9.21 -5.58 -29.49
CA VAL A 76 -8.97 -5.75 -28.06
C VAL A 76 -7.68 -5.03 -27.73
N SER A 77 -7.77 -4.05 -26.84
CA SER A 77 -6.58 -3.68 -26.08
C SER A 77 -6.53 -4.54 -24.82
N THR A 78 -5.39 -5.20 -24.62
CA THR A 78 -5.02 -5.73 -23.32
C THR A 78 -4.39 -4.60 -22.53
N SER A 79 -4.94 -4.33 -21.35
CA SER A 79 -4.17 -3.67 -20.30
C SER A 79 -4.06 -4.66 -19.18
N GLY A 80 -2.85 -4.92 -18.71
CA GLY A 80 -2.68 -5.67 -17.47
C GLY A 80 -1.95 -4.84 -16.45
N CYS A 81 -2.29 -5.05 -15.20
CA CYS A 81 -1.53 -4.52 -14.07
C CYS A 81 -0.87 -5.70 -13.36
N VAL A 82 0.43 -5.58 -13.12
CA VAL A 82 1.16 -6.47 -12.21
C VAL A 82 0.97 -5.89 -10.82
N GLY A 83 0.22 -6.58 -9.97
CA GLY A 83 0.08 -6.26 -8.56
C GLY A 83 0.96 -7.17 -7.72
N SER A 84 1.79 -6.60 -6.85
CA SER A 84 2.46 -7.35 -5.78
C SER A 84 1.42 -7.81 -4.76
N MET A 85 1.43 -9.10 -4.40
CA MET A 85 0.67 -9.58 -3.25
C MET A 85 1.34 -9.14 -1.95
N TRP A 86 0.59 -9.14 -0.86
CA TRP A 86 1.07 -8.86 0.49
C TRP A 86 0.93 -10.11 1.34
N GLU A 87 1.92 -10.39 2.17
CA GLU A 87 2.02 -11.62 2.95
C GLU A 87 2.30 -11.33 4.42
N ARG A 88 1.60 -12.05 5.31
CA ARG A 88 1.89 -12.05 6.73
C ARG A 88 3.15 -12.85 7.04
N SER A 89 4.11 -12.19 7.70
CA SER A 89 5.37 -12.81 8.12
C SER A 89 5.23 -13.98 9.10
N ASP A 90 4.15 -14.00 9.90
CA ASP A 90 3.93 -15.00 10.96
C ASP A 90 3.21 -16.28 10.49
N THR A 91 2.40 -16.16 9.44
CA THR A 91 1.45 -17.21 9.00
C THR A 91 1.57 -17.56 7.53
N GLY A 92 2.21 -16.71 6.72
CA GLY A 92 2.24 -16.84 5.26
C GLY A 92 0.91 -16.51 4.58
N GLU A 93 -0.09 -15.99 5.30
CA GLU A 93 -1.36 -15.59 4.70
C GLU A 93 -1.13 -14.45 3.69
N THR A 94 -1.58 -14.66 2.44
CA THR A 94 -1.44 -13.67 1.37
C THR A 94 -2.76 -12.97 1.05
N LYS A 95 -2.71 -11.65 0.83
CA LYS A 95 -3.83 -10.84 0.31
C LYS A 95 -3.38 -10.02 -0.89
N ARG A 96 -4.34 -9.59 -1.70
CA ARG A 96 -4.04 -8.78 -2.89
C ARG A 96 -3.68 -7.35 -2.49
N ARG A 97 -4.31 -6.84 -1.44
CA ARG A 97 -4.17 -5.46 -1.01
C ARG A 97 -4.00 -5.36 0.50
N ILE A 98 -3.35 -4.29 0.95
CA ILE A 98 -3.11 -4.02 2.38
C ILE A 98 -4.44 -3.85 3.14
N ASP A 99 -5.45 -3.24 2.52
CA ASP A 99 -6.76 -2.97 3.12
C ASP A 99 -7.57 -4.24 3.43
N GLU A 100 -7.20 -5.38 2.85
CA GLU A 100 -7.82 -6.68 3.10
C GLU A 100 -7.33 -7.34 4.41
N PHE A 101 -6.26 -6.82 5.02
CA PHE A 101 -5.82 -7.27 6.33
C PHE A 101 -6.58 -6.57 7.46
N PRO A 102 -6.81 -7.27 8.59
CA PRO A 102 -7.50 -6.68 9.74
C PRO A 102 -6.65 -5.65 10.49
N ALA A 103 -7.27 -4.98 11.46
CA ALA A 103 -6.55 -4.15 12.42
C ALA A 103 -5.41 -4.95 13.10
N GLY A 104 -4.27 -4.30 13.31
CA GLY A 104 -3.03 -4.90 13.77
C GLY A 104 -2.00 -5.11 12.65
N ALA A 105 -2.40 -5.12 11.38
CA ALA A 105 -1.47 -5.23 10.27
C ALA A 105 -0.47 -4.05 10.25
N MET A 106 0.82 -4.34 10.15
CA MET A 106 1.91 -3.37 10.07
C MET A 106 2.66 -3.52 8.77
N TRP A 107 3.07 -2.41 8.14
CA TRP A 107 3.90 -2.45 6.93
C TRP A 107 4.84 -1.26 6.86
N PHE A 108 5.99 -1.47 6.22
CA PHE A 108 6.88 -0.40 5.82
C PHE A 108 6.38 0.17 4.49
N ALA A 109 6.02 1.45 4.50
CA ALA A 109 5.51 2.13 3.32
C ALA A 109 6.68 2.66 2.48
N ASP A 110 7.32 1.75 1.75
CA ASP A 110 8.52 2.00 0.97
C ASP A 110 8.31 2.92 -0.24
N TRP A 111 7.06 3.06 -0.72
CA TRP A 111 6.68 4.04 -1.74
C TRP A 111 6.75 5.50 -1.27
N TYR A 112 7.01 5.77 0.03
CA TYR A 112 7.36 7.11 0.51
C TYR A 112 8.82 7.49 0.21
N LYS A 113 9.59 6.63 -0.48
CA LYS A 113 10.88 6.98 -1.08
C LYS A 113 10.64 7.97 -2.22
N SER A 114 11.24 9.17 -2.16
CA SER A 114 11.29 10.08 -3.31
C SER A 114 12.51 9.75 -4.18
N ASP A 115 12.36 9.38 -5.45
CA ASP A 115 13.48 8.77 -6.23
C ASP A 115 14.69 9.67 -6.57
N GLU A 116 14.65 10.98 -6.32
CA GLU A 116 15.67 11.92 -6.85
C GLU A 116 16.59 12.58 -5.83
N ARG A 117 16.42 12.27 -4.56
CA ARG A 117 17.16 12.95 -3.52
C ARG A 117 18.15 11.87 -2.97
N LYS A 118 19.50 11.98 -3.11
CA LYS A 118 20.61 11.60 -2.12
C LYS A 118 21.43 12.76 -1.50
N ASP A 119 21.51 12.97 -0.16
CA ASP A 119 22.39 14.03 0.37
C ASP A 119 23.83 13.60 0.10
N ALA A 120 24.74 14.56 0.07
CA ALA A 120 26.15 14.32 -0.27
C ALA A 120 27.03 13.95 0.96
N ALA A 121 26.42 13.74 2.13
CA ALA A 121 26.92 12.79 3.14
C ALA A 121 26.33 11.38 2.90
N GLY A 122 25.53 11.19 1.84
CA GLY A 122 24.89 9.94 1.40
C GLY A 122 23.41 9.77 1.78
N ARG A 123 22.77 10.66 2.53
CA ARG A 123 21.44 10.48 3.15
C ARG A 123 20.33 11.19 2.38
N HIS A 124 19.36 10.47 1.86
CA HIS A 124 18.06 11.06 1.56
C HIS A 124 17.00 9.98 1.78
N LEU A 125 15.73 10.39 1.73
CA LEU A 125 14.76 9.99 0.69
C LEU A 125 13.31 10.12 1.18
N TYR A 126 13.12 10.30 2.49
CA TYR A 126 11.82 10.38 3.19
C TYR A 126 11.53 11.82 3.62
N ASP A 127 11.08 12.67 2.69
CA ASP A 127 10.95 14.13 2.89
C ASP A 127 9.73 14.56 3.74
N TRP A 128 9.13 13.64 4.48
CA TRP A 128 7.78 13.85 5.00
C TRP A 128 7.72 14.31 6.47
N ASP A 129 8.81 14.32 7.27
CA ASP A 129 8.82 15.05 8.56
C ASP A 129 10.18 15.13 9.33
N TRP A 130 11.17 14.24 9.07
CA TRP A 130 12.33 14.07 9.97
C TRP A 130 13.69 13.93 9.28
N ASP A 131 14.71 14.63 9.78
CA ASP A 131 16.09 14.62 9.27
C ASP A 131 16.87 13.36 9.69
N ASN A 132 16.36 12.61 10.68
CA ASN A 132 16.95 11.39 11.21
C ASN A 132 16.12 10.13 10.91
N GLN A 133 15.28 10.17 9.86
CA GLN A 133 14.56 8.99 9.36
C GLN A 133 15.44 8.23 8.35
N PHE A 134 15.89 7.03 8.73
CA PHE A 134 16.72 6.19 7.85
C PHE A 134 15.95 4.99 7.26
N GLU A 135 14.79 4.67 7.81
CA GLU A 135 13.92 3.57 7.38
C GLU A 135 12.63 4.12 6.77
N PRO A 136 11.92 3.36 5.91
CA PRO A 136 10.58 3.74 5.51
C PRO A 136 9.66 3.96 6.73
N PRO A 137 8.66 4.85 6.64
CA PRO A 137 7.61 4.94 7.64
C PRO A 137 6.99 3.58 7.92
N LEU A 138 6.91 3.24 9.21
CA LEU A 138 6.08 2.13 9.65
C LEU A 138 4.62 2.61 9.81
N ILE A 139 3.70 1.91 9.17
CA ILE A 139 2.26 2.16 9.29
C ILE A 139 1.63 0.97 10.00
N VAL A 140 0.61 1.23 10.83
CA VAL A 140 -0.24 0.21 11.43
C VAL A 140 -1.70 0.47 11.08
N LYS A 141 -2.43 -0.58 10.73
CA LYS A 141 -3.88 -0.53 10.58
C LYS A 141 -4.54 -0.57 11.96
N THR A 142 -5.21 0.51 12.33
CA THR A 142 -6.02 0.60 13.54
C THR A 142 -7.48 0.28 13.23
N PRO A 143 -8.33 0.04 14.24
CA PRO A 143 -9.77 -0.10 14.03
C PRO A 143 -10.43 1.12 13.37
N GLY A 144 -9.85 2.31 13.49
CA GLY A 144 -10.39 3.55 12.95
C GLY A 144 -9.71 4.09 11.69
N GLY A 145 -8.72 3.35 11.15
CA GLY A 145 -7.97 3.73 9.96
C GLY A 145 -6.47 3.45 10.07
N ASP A 146 -5.71 3.85 9.07
CA ASP A 146 -4.27 3.59 9.02
C ASP A 146 -3.51 4.73 9.75
N TRP A 147 -2.61 4.37 10.66
CA TRP A 147 -1.81 5.33 11.42
C TRP A 147 -0.33 5.19 11.06
N ASN A 148 0.28 6.29 10.60
CA ASN A 148 1.71 6.36 10.38
C ASN A 148 2.41 6.58 11.73
N ILE A 149 3.05 5.52 12.23
CA ILE A 149 3.75 5.47 13.52
C ILE A 149 4.94 6.43 13.52
N ASP A 150 5.53 6.73 12.38
CA ASP A 150 6.69 7.59 12.30
C ASP A 150 6.30 9.04 11.95
N SER A 151 5.01 9.40 11.95
CA SER A 151 4.52 10.77 11.62
C SER A 151 4.63 11.77 12.76
N ARG A 152 4.52 13.05 12.39
CA ARG A 152 4.41 14.16 13.32
C ARG A 152 2.96 14.34 13.78
N CYS A 153 2.77 14.61 15.08
CA CYS A 153 1.47 14.99 15.59
C CYS A 153 1.08 16.41 15.13
N SER A 154 -0.20 16.63 14.84
CA SER A 154 -0.69 17.92 14.33
C SER A 154 -0.48 19.09 15.30
N ASN A 155 -0.38 18.82 16.59
CA ASN A 155 -0.12 19.79 17.66
C ASN A 155 1.34 19.77 18.15
N CYS A 156 2.29 19.38 17.30
CA CYS A 156 3.70 19.35 17.65
C CYS A 156 4.21 20.70 18.18
N THR A 157 4.94 20.68 19.30
CA THR A 157 5.44 21.90 19.97
C THR A 157 6.86 22.28 19.57
N MET A 158 7.55 21.48 18.73
CA MET A 158 8.91 21.74 18.25
C MET A 158 9.01 21.64 16.72
N PRO A 159 8.09 22.22 15.92
CA PRO A 159 8.00 21.94 14.49
C PRO A 159 9.27 22.31 13.69
N ALA A 160 10.10 23.22 14.18
CA ALA A 160 11.36 23.60 13.53
C ALA A 160 12.50 22.60 13.75
N ASP A 161 12.46 21.80 14.81
CA ASP A 161 13.42 20.72 15.04
C ASP A 161 12.99 19.50 14.22
N LYS A 162 13.83 19.00 13.33
CA LYS A 162 13.53 17.80 12.53
C LYS A 162 14.21 16.53 13.05
N THR A 163 14.88 16.62 14.20
CA THR A 163 15.57 15.50 14.87
C THR A 163 14.80 14.98 16.07
N HIS A 164 13.93 15.79 16.69
CA HIS A 164 12.99 15.31 17.69
C HIS A 164 11.93 14.38 17.06
N ARG A 165 11.17 13.68 17.90
CA ARG A 165 9.95 12.97 17.49
C ARG A 165 8.75 13.34 18.36
N CYS A 166 7.54 13.30 17.83
CA CYS A 166 6.34 13.48 18.67
C CYS A 166 6.16 12.33 19.67
N TRP A 167 6.61 11.15 19.27
CA TRP A 167 6.73 9.94 20.07
C TRP A 167 7.82 9.06 19.44
N VAL A 168 8.34 8.08 20.17
CA VAL A 168 9.38 7.18 19.72
C VAL A 168 8.84 5.76 19.74
N ARG A 169 9.12 4.98 18.68
CA ARG A 169 8.89 3.54 18.68
C ARG A 169 10.11 2.80 19.22
N HIS A 170 9.87 1.81 20.06
CA HIS A 170 10.86 0.94 20.69
C HIS A 170 10.55 -0.52 20.41
N GLY A 171 11.59 -1.36 20.40
CA GLY A 171 11.46 -2.80 20.14
C GLY A 171 11.59 -3.14 18.65
N ASN A 172 11.30 -4.39 18.33
CA ASN A 172 11.34 -4.91 16.97
C ASN A 172 9.91 -5.12 16.47
N VAL A 173 9.67 -4.92 15.18
CA VAL A 173 8.36 -5.15 14.57
C VAL A 173 8.09 -6.66 14.53
N PRO A 174 6.88 -7.14 14.91
CA PRO A 174 5.69 -6.37 15.29
C PRO A 174 5.58 -6.01 16.79
N GLU A 175 6.41 -6.54 17.68
CA GLU A 175 6.42 -6.27 19.13
C GLU A 175 6.99 -4.89 19.52
N ILE A 176 6.43 -3.80 18.96
CA ILE A 176 6.85 -2.44 19.29
C ILE A 176 5.99 -1.75 20.35
N THR A 177 6.60 -0.81 21.05
CA THR A 177 5.92 0.14 21.97
C THR A 177 6.17 1.55 21.50
N VAL A 178 5.13 2.40 21.53
CA VAL A 178 5.26 3.83 21.20
C VAL A 178 5.04 4.68 22.44
N ASP A 179 6.02 5.52 22.80
CA ASP A 179 5.91 6.44 23.93
C ASP A 179 6.82 7.68 23.80
N LYS A 180 7.15 8.33 24.92
CA LYS A 180 7.91 9.59 24.99
C LYS A 180 9.37 9.40 25.40
N ASN A 181 9.84 8.16 25.54
CA ASN A 181 11.20 7.88 25.97
C ASN A 181 12.21 8.16 24.83
N GLY A 182 12.77 9.37 24.82
CA GLY A 182 13.75 9.79 23.83
C GLY A 182 13.69 11.30 23.56
N HIS A 183 14.32 11.74 22.47
CA HIS A 183 14.27 13.14 22.07
C HIS A 183 12.89 13.48 21.50
N THR A 184 12.00 14.01 22.35
CA THR A 184 10.61 14.26 21.98
C THR A 184 10.09 15.64 22.36
N CYS A 185 9.06 16.12 21.65
CA CYS A 185 8.40 17.40 21.98
C CYS A 185 7.45 17.26 23.18
N ALA A 186 6.65 18.27 23.54
CA ALA A 186 5.70 18.16 24.67
C ALA A 186 4.37 17.48 24.29
N ALA A 187 4.04 17.43 23.00
CA ALA A 187 2.80 16.86 22.48
C ALA A 187 2.94 15.37 22.08
N GLY A 188 1.82 14.74 21.72
CA GLY A 188 1.80 13.46 21.01
C GLY A 188 1.72 12.20 21.87
N ALA A 189 2.36 12.13 23.05
CA ALA A 189 2.31 11.05 24.07
C ALA A 189 2.34 9.56 23.61
N GLY A 190 2.45 9.27 22.32
CA GLY A 190 2.12 7.97 21.72
C GLY A 190 0.62 7.64 21.70
N SER A 191 -0.27 8.61 21.97
CA SER A 191 -1.72 8.38 21.82
C SER A 191 -2.11 8.42 20.36
N ILE A 192 -2.87 7.41 19.94
CA ILE A 192 -3.36 7.21 18.59
C ILE A 192 -4.79 7.72 18.56
N LEU A 193 -5.06 8.76 17.77
CA LEU A 193 -6.42 9.16 17.41
C LEU A 193 -6.57 8.99 15.90
N CYS A 194 -7.30 7.96 15.49
CA CYS A 194 -7.54 7.64 14.09
C CYS A 194 -9.03 7.31 13.90
N GLY A 195 -9.77 8.17 13.18
CA GLY A 195 -11.22 8.03 13.07
C GLY A 195 -11.90 7.97 14.45
N ASN A 196 -12.64 6.88 14.70
CA ASN A 196 -13.31 6.62 15.99
C ASN A 196 -12.45 5.82 16.99
N TYR A 197 -11.21 5.48 16.64
CA TYR A 197 -10.30 4.76 17.53
C TYR A 197 -9.40 5.74 18.28
N HIS A 198 -9.38 5.60 19.61
CA HIS A 198 -8.45 6.30 20.50
C HIS A 198 -7.72 5.26 21.36
N GLY A 199 -6.39 5.22 21.30
CA GLY A 199 -5.63 4.19 22.01
C GLY A 199 -4.13 4.30 21.94
N PHE A 200 -3.44 3.21 22.22
CA PHE A 200 -1.98 3.14 22.29
C PHE A 200 -1.46 1.88 21.59
N LEU A 201 -0.18 1.91 21.20
CA LEU A 201 0.55 0.75 20.72
C LEU A 201 1.58 0.32 21.76
N ARG A 202 1.34 -0.82 22.40
CA ARG A 202 2.13 -1.34 23.53
C ARG A 202 2.51 -2.78 23.28
N ASN A 203 3.81 -3.07 23.22
CA ASN A 203 4.36 -4.42 23.06
C ASN A 203 3.72 -5.23 21.91
N GLY A 204 3.47 -4.57 20.77
CA GLY A 204 2.77 -5.19 19.64
C GLY A 204 1.28 -5.38 19.81
N TYR A 205 0.62 -4.62 20.69
CA TYR A 205 -0.83 -4.60 20.84
C TYR A 205 -1.39 -3.18 20.70
N LEU A 206 -2.43 -3.03 19.89
CA LEU A 206 -3.29 -1.86 19.89
C LEU A 206 -4.28 -1.99 21.06
N THR A 207 -4.17 -1.11 22.04
CA THR A 207 -4.99 -1.09 23.25
C THR A 207 -5.86 0.16 23.28
N ASP A 208 -7.13 0.01 23.62
CA ASP A 208 -8.05 1.14 23.80
C ASP A 208 -7.52 2.11 24.86
N GLY A 209 -7.62 3.42 24.59
CA GLY A 209 -7.30 4.48 25.51
C GLY A 209 -8.55 4.85 26.28
N CYS A 210 -8.51 4.67 27.60
CA CYS A 210 -9.59 5.06 28.51
C CYS A 210 -9.94 6.54 28.38
#